data_AF-A0A2D7TZS2-F1
#
_entry.id   AF-A0A2D7TZS2-F1
#
_cell.length_a   1.000
_cell.length_b   1.000
_cell.length_c   1.000
_cell.angle_alpha   90.00
_cell.angle_beta   90.00
_cell.angle_gamma   90.00
#
_symmetry.space_group_name_H-M   'P 1'
#
loop_
_entity.id
_entity.type
_entity.pdbx_description
1 polymer ?
#
loop_
_entity_poly.entity_id
_entity_poly.type
_entity_poly.pdbx_seq_one_letter_code
_entity_poly.pdbx_strand_id
1 'polypeptide(L)' 'MTKIENQKTTLEPVLVKVDRQGLTESMHRGSAIIYHATHGILAAWGNSDNVIFPRSAMKPIQVFTALSSGLGIADEQVAF' A
#
# COMPACT_ATOMS: atom_id res chain seq x y z
N MET A 1 -7.61 -31.55 -9.70
CA MET A 1 -7.74 -30.62 -10.85
C MET A 1 -7.81 -29.21 -10.29
N THR A 2 -6.67 -28.56 -10.09
CA THR A 2 -6.62 -27.16 -9.67
C THR A 2 -6.66 -26.33 -10.93
N LYS A 3 -7.76 -25.58 -11.15
CA LYS A 3 -7.85 -24.61 -12.24
C LYS A 3 -6.74 -23.58 -12.03
N ILE A 4 -5.71 -23.63 -12.87
CA ILE A 4 -4.80 -22.50 -13.03
C ILE A 4 -5.61 -21.48 -13.83
N GLU A 5 -6.26 -20.55 -13.14
CA GLU A 5 -6.88 -19.42 -13.80
C GLU A 5 -5.79 -18.62 -14.48
N ASN A 6 -5.97 -18.43 -15.79
CA ASN A 6 -5.06 -17.71 -16.65
C ASN A 6 -5.08 -16.23 -16.24
N GLN A 7 -4.27 -15.85 -15.26
CA GLN A 7 -4.16 -14.46 -14.82
C GLN A 7 -3.61 -13.64 -15.98
N LYS A 8 -4.52 -12.93 -16.65
CA LYS A 8 -4.21 -11.95 -17.67
C LYS A 8 -3.43 -10.84 -16.96
N THR A 9 -2.11 -10.85 -17.07
CA THR A 9 -1.22 -9.85 -16.45
C THR A 9 -1.53 -8.49 -17.04
N THR A 10 -2.48 -7.80 -16.43
CA THR A 10 -2.83 -6.44 -16.78
C THR A 10 -1.85 -5.56 -16.02
N LEU A 11 -1.08 -4.74 -16.75
CA LEU A 11 -0.16 -3.79 -16.14
C LEU A 11 -0.94 -2.91 -15.15
N GLU A 12 -0.43 -2.77 -13.91
CA GLU A 12 -1.02 -1.89 -12.89
C GLU A 12 -1.27 -0.49 -13.46
N PRO A 13 -2.39 0.18 -13.09
CA PRO A 13 -2.74 1.48 -13.63
C PRO A 13 -1.70 2.53 -13.25
N VAL A 14 -1.59 3.57 -14.06
CA VAL A 14 -0.78 4.74 -13.72
C VAL A 14 -1.56 5.57 -12.70
N LEU A 15 -1.07 5.62 -11.47
CA LEU A 15 -1.69 6.39 -10.38
C LEU A 15 -1.15 7.81 -10.32
N VAL A 16 0.12 8.00 -10.68
CA VAL A 16 0.78 9.32 -10.67
C VAL A 16 1.57 9.52 -11.95
N LYS A 17 1.45 10.70 -12.54
CA LYS A 17 2.30 11.19 -13.63
C LYS A 17 2.99 12.47 -13.20
N VAL A 18 4.23 12.63 -13.61
CA VAL A 18 4.98 13.87 -13.46
C VAL A 18 5.21 14.43 -14.86
N ASP A 19 4.58 15.57 -15.14
CA ASP A 19 4.69 16.26 -16.42
C ASP A 19 5.54 17.54 -16.24
N ARG A 20 6.52 17.76 -17.12
CA ARG A 20 7.33 18.99 -17.19
C ARG A 20 7.35 19.49 -18.63
N GLN A 21 6.95 20.75 -18.84
CA GLN A 21 7.00 21.39 -20.16
C GLN A 21 6.27 20.59 -21.26
N GLY A 22 5.15 19.93 -20.91
CA GLY A 22 4.38 19.11 -21.86
C GLY A 22 4.95 17.71 -22.13
N LEU A 23 6.04 17.31 -21.46
CA LEU A 23 6.60 15.96 -21.50
C LEU A 23 6.32 15.22 -20.20
N THR A 24 5.86 13.97 -20.28
CA THR A 24 5.77 13.07 -19.12
C THR A 24 7.16 12.54 -18.77
N GLU A 25 7.74 13.02 -17.67
CA GLU A 25 9.07 12.60 -17.19
C GLU A 25 9.01 11.30 -16.40
N SER A 26 7.90 11.03 -15.70
CA SER A 26 7.73 9.82 -14.88
C SER A 26 6.28 9.36 -14.82
N MET A 27 6.09 8.05 -14.75
CA MET A 27 4.80 7.39 -14.51
C MET A 27 4.98 6.36 -13.39
N HIS A 28 4.21 6.52 -12.32
CA HIS A 28 4.20 5.58 -11.20
C HIS A 28 2.93 4.73 -11.29
N ARG A 29 3.13 3.43 -11.44
CA ARG A 29 2.05 2.44 -11.49
C ARG A 29 1.91 1.74 -10.15
N GLY A 30 0.69 1.38 -9.81
CA GLY A 30 0.43 0.61 -8.61
C GLY A 30 -1.06 0.48 -8.35
N SER A 31 -1.35 0.02 -7.15
CA SER A 31 -2.72 -0.17 -6.67
C SER A 31 -3.01 0.79 -5.52
N ALA A 32 -4.25 1.23 -5.41
CA ALA A 32 -4.70 2.12 -4.35
C ALA A 32 -6.11 1.73 -3.92
N ILE A 33 -6.42 1.94 -2.63
CA ILE A 33 -7.75 1.71 -2.08
C ILE A 33 -8.17 2.87 -1.18
N ILE A 34 -9.49 3.09 -1.09
CA ILE A 34 -10.10 3.83 0.01
C ILE A 34 -10.73 2.79 0.93
N TYR A 35 -10.28 2.73 2.17
CA TYR A 35 -10.77 1.77 3.16
C TYR A 35 -11.55 2.49 4.26
N HIS A 36 -12.73 1.97 4.57
CA HIS A 36 -13.55 2.39 5.69
C HIS A 36 -13.56 1.30 6.76
N ALA A 37 -13.41 1.68 8.03
CA ALA A 37 -13.29 0.72 9.14
C ALA A 37 -14.43 -0.31 9.22
N THR A 38 -15.69 0.14 9.03
CA THR A 38 -16.88 -0.72 9.04
C THR A 38 -17.23 -1.34 7.68
N HIS A 39 -17.19 -0.54 6.60
CA HIS A 39 -17.72 -0.93 5.29
C HIS A 39 -16.67 -1.57 4.36
N GLY A 40 -15.41 -1.65 4.79
CA GLY A 40 -14.31 -2.19 3.99
C GLY A 40 -13.90 -1.27 2.86
N ILE A 41 -13.54 -1.84 1.71
CA ILE A 41 -13.07 -1.09 0.54
C ILE A 41 -14.24 -0.32 -0.09
N LEU A 42 -14.16 0.99 -0.11
CA LEU A 42 -15.13 1.88 -0.77
C LEU A 42 -14.77 2.15 -2.24
N ALA A 43 -13.48 2.11 -2.58
CA ALA A 43 -12.98 2.29 -3.93
C ALA A 43 -11.61 1.60 -4.08
N ALA A 44 -11.31 1.11 -5.28
CA ALA A 44 -10.04 0.48 -5.60
C ALA A 44 -9.57 0.83 -7.03
N TRP A 45 -8.26 0.93 -7.19
CA TRP A 45 -7.56 1.05 -8.48
C TRP A 45 -6.47 -0.01 -8.52
N GLY A 46 -6.32 -0.69 -9.65
CA GLY A 46 -5.34 -1.78 -9.79
C GLY A 46 -5.77 -3.04 -9.05
N ASN A 47 -4.82 -3.92 -8.73
CA ASN A 47 -5.10 -5.15 -8.01
C ASN A 47 -4.91 -4.98 -6.49
N SER A 48 -6.00 -4.76 -5.75
CA SER A 48 -5.98 -4.64 -4.29
C SER A 48 -5.54 -5.92 -3.57
N ASP A 49 -5.65 -7.08 -4.22
CA ASP A 49 -5.33 -8.39 -3.63
C ASP A 49 -3.85 -8.76 -3.86
N ASN A 50 -3.09 -7.88 -4.50
CA ASN A 50 -1.69 -8.13 -4.78
C ASN A 50 -0.85 -8.11 -3.49
N VAL A 51 -0.11 -9.19 -3.25
CA VAL A 51 0.70 -9.34 -2.04
C VAL A 51 2.06 -8.68 -2.25
N ILE A 52 2.35 -7.67 -1.44
CA ILE A 52 3.64 -6.96 -1.44
C ILE A 52 4.25 -6.95 -0.05
N PHE A 53 5.58 -6.79 0.03
CA PHE A 53 6.20 -6.48 1.30
C PHE A 53 5.80 -5.06 1.74
N PRO A 54 5.24 -4.87 2.94
CA PRO A 54 4.80 -3.55 3.42
C PRO A 54 5.95 -2.60 3.78
N ARG A 55 7.19 -3.12 3.91
CA ARG A 55 8.41 -2.34 4.23
C ARG A 55 8.17 -1.43 5.44
N SER A 56 8.64 -0.18 5.38
CA SER A 56 8.50 0.80 6.46
C SER A 56 7.05 1.11 6.83
N ALA A 57 6.05 0.77 6.01
CA ALA A 57 4.64 0.88 6.40
C ALA A 57 4.25 -0.06 7.57
N MET A 58 5.16 -0.95 8.00
CA MET A 58 4.99 -1.78 9.21
C MET A 58 5.27 -1.09 10.53
N LYS A 59 5.88 0.09 10.53
CA LYS A 59 6.23 0.80 11.77
C LYS A 59 5.05 0.97 12.73
N PRO A 60 3.81 1.31 12.31
CA PRO A 60 2.68 1.40 13.23
C PRO A 60 2.38 0.10 13.97
N ILE A 61 2.45 -1.06 13.28
CA ILE A 61 2.24 -2.37 13.89
C ILE A 61 3.39 -2.73 14.84
N GLN A 62 4.63 -2.41 14.45
CA GLN A 62 5.82 -2.61 15.29
C GLN A 62 5.72 -1.79 16.59
N VAL A 63 5.33 -0.52 16.50
CA VAL A 63 5.13 0.39 17.63
C VAL A 63 3.99 -0.08 18.52
N PHE A 64 2.84 -0.44 17.93
CA PHE A 64 1.71 -0.99 18.68
C PHE A 64 2.12 -2.22 19.50
N THR A 65 2.89 -3.12 18.91
CA THR A 65 3.37 -4.34 19.56
C THR A 65 4.32 -4.01 20.72
N ALA A 66 5.25 -3.09 20.52
CA ALA A 66 6.20 -2.68 21.55
C ALA A 66 5.50 -2.04 22.76
N LEU A 67 4.60 -1.07 22.51
CA LEU A 67 3.79 -0.42 23.55
C LEU A 67 2.92 -1.44 24.30
N SER A 68 2.24 -2.32 23.58
CA SER A 68 1.38 -3.36 24.18
C SER A 68 2.16 -4.37 25.02
N SER A 69 3.47 -4.51 24.75
CA SER A 69 4.38 -5.36 25.52
C SER A 69 4.99 -4.65 26.74
N GLY A 70 4.55 -3.42 27.03
CA GLY A 70 4.99 -2.64 28.19
C GLY A 70 6.22 -1.77 27.96
N LEU A 71 6.71 -1.65 26.72
CA LEU A 71 7.77 -0.69 26.41
C LEU A 71 7.19 0.72 26.45
N GLY A 72 7.69 1.56 27.36
CA GLY A 72 7.47 3.00 27.30
C GLY A 72 8.40 3.64 26.28
N ILE A 73 7.85 4.28 25.26
CA ILE A 73 8.60 5.07 24.27
C ILE A 73 8.10 6.51 24.32
N ALA A 74 9.03 7.47 24.30
CA ALA A 74 8.71 8.87 24.12
C ALA A 74 8.39 9.15 22.63
N ASP A 75 7.70 10.25 22.36
CA ASP A 75 7.28 10.62 20.99
C ASP A 75 8.49 10.73 20.04
N GLU A 76 9.63 11.21 20.53
CA GLU A 76 10.88 11.35 19.77
C GLU A 76 11.52 10.00 19.40
N GLN A 77 11.10 8.91 20.05
CA GLN A 77 11.60 7.56 19.83
C GLN A 77 10.73 6.75 18.86
N VAL A 78 9.56 7.29 18.46
CA VAL A 78 8.71 6.69 17.44
C VAL A 78 9.36 6.94 16.08
N ALA A 79 9.91 5.88 15.47
CA ALA A 79 10.42 5.98 14.11
C ALA A 79 9.27 6.23 13.13
N PHE A 80 9.25 7.38 12.47
CA PHE A 80 8.40 7.68 11.31
C PHE A 80 9.00 7.07 10.04
#